data_AF-A0A0D2N0K1-F1
#
_entry.id   AF-A0A0D2N0K1-F1
#
_cell.length_a   1.000
_cell.length_b   1.000
_cell.length_c   1.000
_cell.angle_alpha   90.00
_cell.angle_beta   90.00
_cell.angle_gamma   90.00
#
_symmetry.space_group_name_H-M   'P 1'
#
loop_
_entity.id
_entity.type
_entity.pdbx_description
1 polymer ?
#
loop_
_entity_poly.entity_id
_entity_poly.type
_entity_poly.pdbx_seq_one_letter_code
_entity_poly.pdbx_strand_id
1 'polypeptide(L)'
;LLPKEQSHLCPVRALAHWIRDSKITSGFIFRRMASKDRPSADENTSLTSEQFLEMFRNNLLDIDIDPTPYGTHSFRRGGCQYLSSERRWTLRRICEWGGWSAEFSNLTIVKYLISWNDDPTERREDFLNPNRAPALKCFACGRSCSCA
;
A
#
# COMPACT_ATOMS: atom_id res chain seq x y z
N LEU A 1 -17.68 -6.49 1.12
CA LEU A 1 -17.14 -5.12 0.92
C LEU A 1 -16.50 -4.66 2.23
N LEU A 2 -15.40 -3.89 2.17
CA LEU A 2 -14.76 -3.37 3.39
C LEU A 2 -15.70 -2.41 4.15
N PRO A 3 -15.57 -2.31 5.49
CA PRO A 3 -16.30 -1.33 6.31
C PRO A 3 -16.15 0.11 5.81
N LYS A 4 -17.05 0.99 6.22
CA LYS A 4 -17.10 2.38 5.73
C LYS A 4 -15.80 3.14 6.00
N GLU A 5 -15.20 2.89 7.15
CA GLU A 5 -13.96 3.50 7.64
C GLU A 5 -12.76 3.10 6.77
N GLN A 6 -12.77 1.88 6.24
CA GLN A 6 -11.74 1.33 5.35
C GLN A 6 -12.17 1.36 3.89
N SER A 7 -13.16 2.18 3.55
CA SER A 7 -13.76 2.15 2.21
C SER A 7 -12.79 2.53 1.10
N HIS A 8 -11.86 3.43 1.41
CA HIS A 8 -10.78 3.91 0.55
C HIS A 8 -9.74 2.82 0.21
N LEU A 9 -9.64 1.76 1.03
CA LEU A 9 -8.75 0.62 0.80
C LEU A 9 -9.36 -0.46 -0.10
N CYS A 10 -10.62 -0.30 -0.54
CA CYS A 10 -11.33 -1.35 -1.27
C CYS A 10 -11.06 -1.26 -2.78
N PRO A 11 -10.24 -2.16 -3.37
CA PRO A 11 -9.90 -2.08 -4.80
C PRO A 11 -11.12 -2.25 -5.70
N VAL A 12 -12.10 -3.06 -5.28
CA VAL A 12 -13.36 -3.25 -6.02
C VAL A 12 -14.16 -1.94 -6.09
N ARG A 13 -14.22 -1.19 -4.98
CA ARG A 13 -14.91 0.11 -4.96
C ARG A 13 -14.16 1.14 -5.80
N ALA A 14 -12.84 1.20 -5.67
CA ALA A 14 -11.99 2.08 -6.46
C ALA A 14 -12.16 1.81 -7.97
N LEU A 15 -12.13 0.53 -8.38
CA LEU A 15 -12.34 0.13 -9.76
C LEU A 15 -13.77 0.44 -10.25
N ALA A 16 -14.79 0.22 -9.42
CA ALA A 16 -16.18 0.55 -9.78
C ALA A 16 -16.37 2.06 -10.00
N HIS A 17 -15.77 2.90 -9.14
CA HIS A 17 -15.78 4.35 -9.34
C HIS A 17 -15.02 4.73 -10.61
N TRP A 18 -13.84 4.14 -10.84
CA TRP A 18 -13.08 4.37 -12.06
C TRP A 18 -13.86 4.04 -13.33
N ILE A 19 -14.50 2.87 -13.42
CA ILE A 19 -15.30 2.47 -14.59
C ILE A 19 -16.47 3.44 -14.79
N ARG A 20 -17.18 3.80 -13.70
CA ARG A 20 -18.30 4.73 -13.74
C ARG A 20 -17.88 6.12 -14.23
N ASP A 21 -16.74 6.62 -13.78
CA ASP A 21 -16.32 8.00 -14.00
C ASP A 21 -15.53 8.16 -15.31
N SER A 22 -14.71 7.16 -15.68
CA SER A 22 -13.98 7.10 -16.95
C SER A 22 -14.86 6.84 -18.17
N LYS A 23 -16.06 6.28 -17.98
CA LYS A 23 -16.99 5.86 -19.05
C LYS A 23 -16.41 4.83 -20.01
N ILE A 24 -15.37 4.10 -19.61
CA ILE A 24 -14.76 3.03 -20.41
C ILE A 24 -15.72 1.83 -20.44
N THR A 25 -16.12 1.42 -21.64
CA THR A 25 -17.01 0.26 -21.87
C THR A 25 -16.34 -0.91 -22.57
N SER A 26 -15.16 -0.70 -23.16
CA SER A 26 -14.41 -1.67 -23.97
C SER A 26 -12.91 -1.41 -23.95
N GLY A 27 -12.10 -2.36 -24.44
CA GLY A 27 -10.65 -2.26 -24.48
C GLY A 27 -9.96 -2.32 -23.11
N PHE A 28 -8.82 -1.66 -22.96
CA PHE A 28 -8.10 -1.63 -21.68
C PHE A 28 -8.85 -0.85 -20.60
N ILE A 29 -8.94 -1.42 -19.40
CA ILE A 29 -9.53 -0.76 -18.22
C ILE A 29 -8.72 0.48 -17.81
N PHE A 30 -7.40 0.35 -17.81
CA PHE A 30 -6.47 1.45 -17.56
C PHE A 30 -5.83 1.85 -18.90
N ARG A 31 -6.39 2.87 -19.53
CA ARG A 31 -5.89 3.43 -20.78
C ARG A 31 -4.77 4.42 -20.49
N ARG A 32 -3.92 4.68 -21.48
CA ARG A 32 -2.99 5.81 -21.46
C ARG A 32 -3.73 7.09 -21.09
N MET A 33 -3.16 7.91 -20.21
CA MET A 33 -3.73 9.22 -19.92
C MET A 33 -3.33 10.21 -21.02
N ALA A 34 -4.32 10.91 -21.55
CA ALA A 34 -4.20 12.04 -22.45
C ALA A 34 -4.13 13.35 -21.64
N SER A 35 -4.10 14.48 -22.34
CA SER A 35 -4.07 15.80 -21.69
C SER A 35 -5.28 16.03 -20.78
N LYS A 36 -5.09 16.85 -19.74
CA LYS A 36 -6.10 17.19 -18.73
C LYS A 36 -6.62 15.98 -17.93
N ASP A 37 -5.76 15.00 -17.67
CA ASP A 37 -6.05 13.79 -16.87
C ASP A 37 -7.24 12.97 -17.38
N ARG A 38 -7.37 12.87 -18.71
CA ARG A 38 -8.43 12.07 -19.34
C ARG A 38 -7.88 10.74 -19.85
N PRO A 39 -8.61 9.61 -19.71
CA PRO A 39 -8.27 8.39 -20.42
C PRO A 39 -8.23 8.62 -21.94
N SER A 40 -7.30 7.98 -22.63
CA SER A 40 -7.22 8.02 -24.10
C SER A 40 -8.51 7.51 -24.75
N ALA A 41 -8.91 8.16 -25.84
CA ALA A 41 -10.00 7.68 -26.70
C ALA A 41 -9.61 6.40 -27.46
N ASP A 42 -8.32 6.18 -27.71
CA ASP A 42 -7.82 4.93 -28.28
C ASP A 42 -7.86 3.81 -27.25
N GLU A 43 -8.72 2.83 -27.51
CA GLU A 43 -8.99 1.71 -26.61
C GLU A 43 -7.88 0.65 -26.59
N ASN A 44 -6.98 0.70 -27.60
CA ASN A 44 -5.87 -0.24 -27.76
C ASN A 44 -4.57 0.25 -27.11
N THR A 45 -4.56 1.44 -26.53
CA THR A 45 -3.39 1.98 -25.84
C THR A 45 -3.56 1.88 -24.32
N SER A 46 -2.85 0.92 -23.71
CA SER A 46 -2.81 0.71 -22.26
C SER A 46 -1.98 1.78 -21.53
N LEU A 47 -2.29 2.01 -20.26
CA LEU A 47 -1.44 2.76 -19.34
C LEU A 47 -0.08 2.07 -19.20
N THR A 48 1.01 2.79 -19.40
CA THR A 48 2.36 2.24 -19.21
C THR A 48 2.82 2.37 -17.77
N SER A 49 3.80 1.55 -17.38
CA SER A 49 4.40 1.62 -16.04
C SER A 49 5.05 2.98 -15.76
N GLU A 50 5.66 3.58 -16.78
CA GLU A 50 6.32 4.88 -16.69
C GLU A 50 5.30 5.99 -16.43
N GLN A 51 4.20 5.99 -17.19
CA GLN A 51 3.13 6.97 -17.01
C GLN A 51 2.44 6.80 -15.65
N PHE A 52 2.22 5.56 -15.22
CA PHE A 52 1.70 5.29 -13.88
C PHE A 52 2.63 5.83 -12.78
N LEU A 53 3.94 5.61 -12.91
CA LEU A 53 4.93 6.12 -11.94
C LEU A 53 4.96 7.65 -11.90
N GLU A 54 4.89 8.31 -13.05
CA GLU A 54 4.83 9.77 -13.11
C GLU A 54 3.60 10.30 -12.36
N MET A 55 2.41 9.76 -12.68
CA MET A 55 1.17 10.15 -11.99
C MET A 55 1.23 9.87 -10.48
N PHE A 56 1.77 8.72 -10.10
CA PHE A 56 1.92 8.35 -8.69
C PHE A 56 2.83 9.34 -7.94
N ARG A 57 3.95 9.75 -8.55
CA ARG A 57 4.86 10.74 -7.96
C ARG A 57 4.23 12.12 -7.85
N ASN A 58 3.44 12.52 -8.85
CA ASN A 58 2.69 13.78 -8.78
C ASN A 58 1.68 13.75 -7.61
N ASN A 59 0.97 12.64 -7.40
CA ASN A 59 0.08 12.49 -6.25
C ASN A 59 0.81 12.58 -4.90
N LEU A 60 2.07 12.15 -4.82
CA LEU A 60 2.89 12.30 -3.61
C LEU A 60 3.27 13.76 -3.36
N LEU A 61 3.62 14.50 -4.42
CA LEU A 61 3.88 15.94 -4.34
C LEU A 61 2.66 16.72 -3.89
N ASP A 62 1.45 16.34 -4.34
CA ASP A 62 0.19 16.98 -3.93
C ASP A 62 -0.08 16.87 -2.41
N ILE A 63 0.55 15.90 -1.74
CA ILE A 63 0.46 15.69 -0.29
C ILE A 63 1.77 15.98 0.46
N ASP A 64 2.68 16.71 -0.18
CA ASP A 64 3.97 17.15 0.39
C ASP A 64 4.90 16.00 0.82
N ILE A 65 4.88 14.90 0.06
CA ILE A 65 5.79 13.75 0.26
C ILE A 65 6.82 13.72 -0.87
N ASP A 66 8.11 13.61 -0.53
CA ASP A 66 9.19 13.43 -1.51
C ASP A 66 8.96 12.14 -2.32
N PRO A 67 8.79 12.21 -3.64
CA PRO A 67 8.54 11.05 -4.49
C PRO A 67 9.79 10.22 -4.79
N THR A 68 11.00 10.74 -4.52
CA THR A 68 12.29 10.13 -4.88
C THR A 68 12.46 8.69 -4.38
N PRO A 69 12.13 8.33 -3.12
CA PRO A 69 12.25 6.95 -2.63
C PRO A 69 11.17 6.00 -3.18
N TYR A 70 10.20 6.50 -3.95
CA TYR A 70 9.06 5.72 -4.43
C TYR A 70 9.20 5.29 -5.91
N GLY A 71 8.86 4.02 -6.17
CA GLY A 71 8.97 3.37 -7.47
C GLY A 71 8.02 2.18 -7.64
N THR A 72 8.24 1.33 -8.65
CA THR A 72 7.32 0.22 -8.99
C THR A 72 7.16 -0.80 -7.86
N HIS A 73 8.18 -0.93 -7.00
CA HIS A 73 8.15 -1.84 -5.85
C HIS A 73 7.44 -1.26 -4.62
N SER A 74 7.11 0.04 -4.60
CA SER A 74 6.50 0.70 -3.45
C SER A 74 5.16 0.11 -3.06
N PHE A 75 4.35 -0.37 -4.03
CA PHE A 75 3.06 -0.98 -3.74
C PHE A 75 3.20 -2.34 -3.04
N ARG A 76 4.17 -3.17 -3.46
CA ARG A 76 4.46 -4.44 -2.80
C ARG A 76 4.98 -4.22 -1.38
N ARG A 77 5.86 -3.24 -1.22
CA ARG A 77 6.41 -2.83 0.08
C ARG A 77 5.31 -2.30 1.00
N GLY A 78 4.55 -1.30 0.57
CA GLY A 78 3.47 -0.69 1.34
C GLY A 78 2.37 -1.67 1.71
N GLY A 79 2.01 -2.60 0.81
CA GLY A 79 1.09 -3.69 1.13
C GLY A 79 1.64 -4.63 2.22
N CYS A 80 2.91 -5.02 2.12
CA CYS A 80 3.58 -5.85 3.12
C CYS A 80 3.64 -5.15 4.49
N GLN A 81 4.07 -3.88 4.51
CA GLN A 81 4.14 -3.05 5.71
C GLN A 81 2.76 -2.85 6.34
N TYR A 82 1.73 -2.55 5.56
CA TYR A 82 0.34 -2.44 6.06
C TYR A 82 -0.15 -3.76 6.69
N LEU A 83 0.09 -4.89 6.05
CA LEU A 83 -0.33 -6.19 6.59
C LEU A 83 0.44 -6.55 7.86
N SER A 84 1.72 -6.19 7.94
CA SER A 84 2.56 -6.42 9.12
C SER A 84 2.20 -5.49 10.28
N SER A 85 2.24 -4.18 10.06
CA SER A 85 2.11 -3.16 11.12
C SER A 85 0.66 -2.93 11.54
N GLU A 86 -0.24 -2.71 10.56
CA GLU A 86 -1.64 -2.35 10.86
C GLU A 86 -2.50 -3.59 11.10
N ARG A 87 -2.34 -4.63 10.27
CA ARG A 87 -3.13 -5.87 10.40
C ARG A 87 -2.51 -6.89 11.34
N ARG A 88 -1.25 -6.70 11.76
CA ARG A 88 -0.51 -7.61 12.65
C ARG A 88 -0.49 -9.06 12.14
N TRP A 89 -0.36 -9.22 10.83
CA TRP A 89 -0.20 -10.55 10.23
C TRP A 89 1.20 -11.07 10.51
N THR A 90 1.31 -12.37 10.76
CA THR A 90 2.61 -13.02 10.88
C THR A 90 3.29 -13.04 9.51
N LEU A 91 4.63 -13.05 9.48
CA LEU A 91 5.39 -13.13 8.24
C LEU A 91 4.96 -14.31 7.37
N ARG A 92 4.73 -15.47 7.99
CA ARG A 92 4.19 -16.66 7.32
C ARG A 92 2.88 -16.38 6.59
N ARG A 93 1.92 -15.75 7.26
CA ARG A 93 0.61 -15.41 6.67
C ARG A 93 0.75 -14.41 5.52
N ILE A 94 1.66 -13.45 5.64
CA ILE A 94 1.95 -12.49 4.56
C ILE A 94 2.53 -13.22 3.34
N CYS A 95 3.49 -14.13 3.54
CA CYS A 95 4.06 -14.94 2.46
C CYS A 95 3.00 -15.82 1.78
N GLU A 96 2.17 -16.51 2.56
CA GLU A 96 1.08 -17.37 2.05
C GLU A 96 0.09 -16.55 1.21
N TRP A 97 -0.30 -15.36 1.68
CA TRP A 97 -1.19 -14.47 0.94
C TRP A 97 -0.53 -13.87 -0.30
N GLY A 98 0.75 -13.51 -0.22
CA GLY A 98 1.51 -12.92 -1.31
C GLY A 98 1.92 -13.90 -2.41
N GLY A 99 1.62 -15.19 -2.25
CA GLY A 99 2.02 -16.25 -3.17
C GLY A 99 3.53 -16.43 -3.26
N TRP A 100 4.27 -16.10 -2.18
CA TRP A 100 5.72 -16.27 -2.13
C TRP A 100 6.08 -17.71 -1.82
N SER A 101 7.25 -18.15 -2.30
CA SER A 101 7.74 -19.51 -2.01
C SER A 101 7.79 -19.75 -0.50
N ALA A 102 7.33 -20.93 -0.08
CA ALA A 102 7.52 -21.42 1.28
C ALA A 102 9.00 -21.72 1.59
N GLU A 103 9.85 -21.78 0.57
CA GLU A 103 11.30 -21.85 0.70
C GLU A 103 11.84 -20.44 1.02
N PHE A 104 11.94 -20.15 2.32
CA PHE A 104 12.38 -18.86 2.81
C PHE A 104 13.88 -18.66 2.53
N SER A 105 14.23 -17.93 1.46
CA SER A 105 15.36 -17.01 1.58
C SER A 105 14.86 -15.80 2.36
N ASN A 106 15.08 -15.83 3.67
CA ASN A 106 14.80 -14.78 4.67
C ASN A 106 15.01 -13.33 4.18
N LEU A 107 15.94 -13.10 3.24
CA LEU A 107 16.24 -11.78 2.70
C LEU A 107 15.13 -11.15 1.83
N THR A 108 14.27 -11.93 1.19
CA THR A 108 13.30 -11.37 0.22
C THR A 108 12.19 -10.58 0.90
N ILE A 109 11.61 -11.12 1.97
CA ILE A 109 10.53 -10.44 2.70
C ILE A 109 11.05 -9.21 3.47
N VAL A 110 12.27 -9.27 4.02
CA VAL A 110 12.88 -8.15 4.76
C VAL A 110 12.98 -6.90 3.88
N LYS A 111 13.32 -7.06 2.58
CA LYS A 111 13.34 -5.96 1.61
C LYS A 111 11.98 -5.28 1.43
N TYR A 112 10.87 -5.94 1.75
CA TYR A 112 9.53 -5.35 1.67
C TYR A 112 8.99 -4.88 3.03
N LEU A 113 9.63 -5.23 4.14
CA LEU A 113 9.23 -4.81 5.48
C LEU A 113 9.99 -3.59 5.97
N ILE A 114 11.28 -3.49 5.63
CA ILE A 114 12.18 -2.48 6.16
C ILE A 114 12.84 -1.72 5.01
N SER A 115 12.75 -0.41 5.04
CA SER A 115 13.37 0.55 4.14
C SER A 115 14.26 1.51 4.91
N TRP A 116 15.21 2.12 4.21
CA TRP A 116 16.01 3.22 4.78
C TRP A 116 15.17 4.49 4.99
N ASN A 117 14.02 4.61 4.31
CA ASN A 117 13.09 5.73 4.39
C ASN A 117 11.87 5.43 5.28
N ASP A 118 11.94 4.39 6.13
CA ASP A 118 10.86 4.11 7.07
C ASP A 118 11.06 4.92 8.35
N ASP A 119 10.01 5.58 8.82
CA ASP A 119 10.04 6.27 10.10
C ASP A 119 10.05 5.27 11.26
N PRO A 120 10.80 5.56 12.35
CA PRO A 120 10.74 4.76 13.56
C PRO A 120 9.32 4.69 14.11
N THR A 121 8.81 3.46 14.33
CA THR A 121 7.46 3.27 14.88
C THR A 121 7.38 3.59 16.37
N GLU A 122 8.52 3.60 17.06
CA GLU A 122 8.63 3.93 18.48
C GLU A 122 10.00 4.52 18.83
N ARG A 123 10.04 5.25 19.94
CA ARG A 123 11.30 5.81 20.46
C ARG A 123 12.16 4.69 21.05
N ARG A 124 13.47 4.83 20.94
CA ARG A 124 14.42 3.79 21.34
C ARG A 124 14.32 3.44 22.83
N GLU A 125 14.13 4.44 23.68
CA GLU A 125 14.00 4.28 25.13
C GLU A 125 12.75 3.48 25.53
N ASP A 126 11.73 3.42 24.68
CA ASP A 126 10.47 2.77 24.99
C ASP A 126 10.47 1.26 24.71
N PHE A 127 11.48 0.72 24.01
CA PHE A 127 11.56 -0.72 23.68
C PHE A 127 11.69 -1.62 24.92
N LEU A 128 12.37 -1.14 25.97
CA LEU A 128 12.65 -1.91 27.18
C LEU A 128 12.13 -1.21 28.45
N ASN A 129 11.30 -0.16 28.31
CA ASN A 129 10.79 0.60 29.45
C ASN A 129 9.68 -0.20 30.17
N PRO A 130 9.93 -0.76 31.37
CA PRO A 130 8.92 -1.55 32.09
C PRO A 130 7.76 -0.71 32.61
N ASN A 131 7.93 0.61 32.68
CA ASN A 131 6.93 1.56 33.16
C ASN A 131 6.12 2.19 32.01
N ARG A 132 6.26 1.69 30.79
CA ARG A 132 5.50 2.19 29.63
C ARG A 132 4.00 1.93 29.85
N ALA A 133 3.19 2.94 29.56
CA ALA A 133 1.74 2.79 29.61
C ALA A 133 1.28 1.72 28.60
N PRO A 134 0.33 0.83 28.97
CA PRO A 134 -0.20 -0.17 28.05
C PRO A 134 -0.78 0.47 26.79
N ALA A 135 -0.46 -0.10 25.63
CA ALA A 135 -1.01 0.38 24.36
C ALA A 135 -2.52 0.14 24.27
N LEU A 136 -3.25 1.13 23.75
CA LEU A 136 -4.66 1.00 23.41
C LEU A 136 -4.89 -0.15 22.40
N LYS A 137 -6.06 -0.78 22.46
CA LYS A 137 -6.45 -1.81 21.49
C LYS A 137 -6.52 -1.19 20.09
N CYS A 138 -5.85 -1.82 19.13
CA CYS A 138 -5.94 -1.42 17.73
C CYS A 138 -7.40 -1.56 17.24
N PHE A 139 -7.95 -0.48 16.67
CA PHE A 139 -9.32 -0.47 16.14
C PHE A 139 -9.53 -1.45 14.97
N ALA A 140 -8.45 -1.80 14.25
CA ALA A 140 -8.52 -2.65 13.05
C ALA A 140 -8.37 -4.15 13.34
N CYS A 141 -7.54 -4.54 14.32
CA CYS A 141 -7.29 -5.96 14.64
C CYS A 141 -7.69 -6.36 16.06
N GLY A 142 -8.15 -5.42 16.91
CA GLY A 142 -8.59 -5.66 18.28
C GLY A 142 -7.47 -6.05 19.26
N ARG A 143 -6.23 -6.20 18.78
CA ARG A 143 -5.07 -6.54 19.61
C ARG A 143 -4.51 -5.28 20.28
N SER A 144 -4.19 -5.35 21.56
CA SER A 144 -3.31 -4.39 22.25
C SER A 144 -1.87 -4.89 22.23
N CYS A 145 -0.89 -3.98 22.36
CA CYS A 145 0.38 -4.17 23.09
C CYS A 145 1.49 -3.21 22.60
N SER A 146 2.13 -2.54 23.57
CA SER A 146 3.58 -2.53 23.76
C SER A 146 4.02 -2.94 25.19
N CYS A 147 3.07 -3.38 26.02
CA CYS A 147 3.22 -4.26 27.22
C CYS A 147 1.84 -4.59 27.83
N ALA A 148 0.77 -4.55 27.02
CA ALA A 148 -0.61 -4.76 27.49
C ALA A 148 -0.92 -6.24 27.67
#